data_AF-A0A931VTN5-F1
#
_entry.id   AF-A0A931VTN5-F1
#
_cell.length_a   1.000
_cell.length_b   1.000
_cell.length_c   1.000
_cell.angle_alpha   90.00
_cell.angle_beta   90.00
_cell.angle_gamma   90.00
#
_symmetry.space_group_name_H-M   'P 1'
#
loop_
_entity.id
_entity.type
_entity.pdbx_description
1 polymer ?
#
loop_
_entity_poly.entity_id
_entity_poly.type
_entity_poly.pdbx_seq_one_letter_code
_entity_poly.pdbx_strand_id
1 'polypeptide(L)'
;GPVGAGIAAAQETAEHLTAIALILVIILVIVAKAMVGAGRPLRGGMPSGHAAVAFSVWVASWFLSGHPGIFFLTFVLAVMVARSRVSLGIHSVWQVVLGALLGSLATLAVFGLFG
;
A
#
# COMPACT_ATOMS: atom_id res chain seq x y z
N GLY A 1 -9.34 30.59 11.44
CA GLY A 1 -8.20 31.14 12.20
C GLY A 1 -6.90 30.45 11.78
N PRO A 2 -5.73 30.98 12.15
CA PRO A 2 -4.42 30.46 11.69
C PRO A 2 -4.20 28.97 11.97
N VAL A 3 -4.78 28.44 13.05
CA VAL A 3 -4.76 27.00 13.38
C VAL A 3 -5.52 26.16 12.34
N GLY A 4 -6.67 26.63 11.85
CA GLY A 4 -7.45 25.94 10.83
C GLY A 4 -6.76 25.91 9.47
N ALA A 5 -6.02 26.98 9.13
CA ALA A 5 -5.21 27.03 7.91
C ALA A 5 -4.02 26.05 7.99
N GLY A 6 -3.40 25.91 9.17
CA GLY A 6 -2.33 24.94 9.40
C GLY A 6 -2.80 23.49 9.29
N ILE A 7 -3.97 23.15 9.84
CA ILE A 7 -4.56 21.81 9.70
C ILE A 7 -4.88 21.51 8.24
N ALA A 8 -5.47 22.45 7.50
CA ALA A 8 -5.78 22.26 6.09
C ALA A 8 -4.52 22.02 5.24
N ALA A 9 -3.44 22.78 5.47
CA ALA A 9 -2.18 22.57 4.76
C ALA A 9 -1.53 21.20 5.07
N ALA A 10 -1.62 20.74 6.32
CA ALA A 10 -1.13 19.42 6.70
C ALA A 10 -1.94 18.29 6.03
N GLN A 11 -3.26 18.46 5.94
CA GLN A 11 -4.13 17.51 5.25
C GLN A 11 -3.84 17.47 3.75
N GLU A 12 -3.72 18.62 3.08
CA GLU A 12 -3.34 18.65 1.66
C GLU A 12 -1.99 17.96 1.42
N THR A 13 -1.01 18.18 2.29
CA THR A 13 0.30 17.52 2.19
C THR A 13 0.15 16.00 2.31
N ALA A 14 -0.61 15.51 3.28
CA ALA A 14 -0.86 14.08 3.47
C ALA A 14 -1.61 13.43 2.29
N GLU A 15 -2.55 14.15 1.66
CA GLU A 15 -3.27 13.71 0.47
C GLU A 15 -2.32 13.54 -0.73
N HIS A 16 -1.45 14.53 -0.98
CA HIS A 16 -0.45 14.46 -2.05
C HIS A 16 0.53 13.29 -1.83
N LEU A 17 1.03 13.12 -0.60
CA LEU A 17 1.93 12.02 -0.25
C LEU A 17 1.26 10.65 -0.39
N THR A 18 -0.04 10.55 -0.07
CA THR A 18 -0.81 9.32 -0.29
C THR A 18 -0.85 8.95 -1.78
N ALA A 19 -1.16 9.91 -2.65
CA ALA A 19 -1.20 9.67 -4.09
C ALA A 19 0.18 9.24 -4.62
N ILE A 20 1.24 9.93 -4.20
CA ILE A 20 2.62 9.59 -4.56
C ILE A 20 2.98 8.18 -4.09
N ALA A 21 2.66 7.82 -2.85
CA ALA A 21 2.93 6.50 -2.29
C ALA A 21 2.23 5.38 -3.07
N LEU A 22 0.96 5.56 -3.43
CA LEU A 22 0.20 4.57 -4.20
C LEU A 22 0.77 4.39 -5.61
N ILE A 23 1.08 5.49 -6.30
CA ILE A 23 1.70 5.45 -7.63
C ILE A 23 3.06 4.74 -7.56
N LEU A 24 3.88 5.09 -6.57
CA LEU A 24 5.18 4.47 -6.36
C LEU A 24 5.05 2.96 -6.10
N VAL A 25 4.14 2.54 -5.22
CA VAL A 25 3.90 1.12 -4.92
C VAL A 25 3.47 0.36 -6.18
N ILE A 26 2.59 0.93 -7.00
CA ILE A 26 2.18 0.32 -8.27
C ILE A 26 3.38 0.15 -9.20
N ILE A 27 4.21 1.18 -9.37
CA ILE A 27 5.42 1.12 -10.19
C ILE A 27 6.38 0.05 -9.67
N LEU A 28 6.67 0.04 -8.37
CA LEU A 28 7.57 -0.93 -7.74
C LEU A 28 7.08 -2.37 -7.96
N VAL A 29 5.78 -2.62 -7.83
CA VAL A 29 5.18 -3.94 -8.10
C VAL A 29 5.35 -4.33 -9.56
N ILE A 30 5.11 -3.42 -10.51
CA ILE A 30 5.26 -3.68 -11.95
C ILE A 30 6.71 -4.02 -12.28
N VAL A 31 7.65 -3.21 -11.80
CA VAL A 31 9.10 -3.42 -11.99
C VAL A 31 9.53 -4.75 -11.38
N ALA A 32 9.15 -5.03 -10.13
CA ALA A 32 9.51 -6.29 -9.47
C ALA A 32 8.98 -7.51 -10.23
N LYS A 33 7.74 -7.44 -10.73
CA LYS A 33 7.17 -8.51 -11.58
C LYS A 33 7.91 -8.67 -12.91
N ALA A 34 8.32 -7.57 -13.54
CA ALA A 34 9.07 -7.60 -14.80
C ALA A 34 10.45 -8.23 -14.61
N MET A 35 11.12 -7.97 -13.47
CA MET A 35 12.42 -8.55 -13.14
C MET A 35 12.34 -10.05 -12.81
N VAL A 36 11.27 -10.49 -12.13
CA VAL A 36 11.10 -11.90 -11.72
C VAL A 36 10.48 -12.77 -12.83
N GLY A 37 9.76 -12.15 -13.79
CA GLY A 37 8.87 -12.84 -14.72
C GLY A 37 9.44 -13.18 -16.09
N ALA A 38 10.38 -14.12 -16.18
CA ALA A 38 10.76 -14.76 -17.45
C ALA A 38 9.76 -15.88 -17.87
N GLY A 39 8.46 -15.57 -18.10
CA GLY A 39 7.63 -16.45 -18.94
C GLY A 39 6.13 -16.65 -18.66
N ARG A 40 5.52 -16.09 -17.61
CA ARG A 40 4.03 -16.15 -17.44
C ARG A 40 3.43 -14.87 -16.83
N PRO A 41 3.34 -13.76 -17.59
CA PRO A 41 2.90 -12.45 -17.07
C PRO A 41 1.45 -12.41 -16.54
N LEU A 42 0.58 -13.34 -16.97
CA LEU A 42 -0.87 -13.31 -16.74
C LEU A 42 -1.38 -14.37 -15.74
N ARG A 43 -0.50 -15.20 -15.17
CA ARG A 43 -0.83 -16.16 -14.10
C ARG A 43 0.19 -16.04 -12.97
N GLY A 44 -0.12 -15.21 -11.97
CA GLY A 44 0.58 -15.17 -10.68
C GLY A 44 2.10 -14.94 -10.76
N GLY A 45 2.52 -13.67 -10.67
CA GLY A 45 3.94 -13.28 -10.50
C GLY A 45 4.24 -12.78 -9.09
N MET A 46 5.48 -12.92 -8.61
CA MET A 46 5.95 -12.27 -7.39
C MET A 46 6.30 -10.80 -7.66
N PRO A 47 6.01 -9.86 -6.74
CA PRO A 47 5.16 -9.96 -5.54
C PRO A 47 3.66 -9.73 -5.83
N SER A 48 2.79 -10.00 -4.84
CA SER A 48 1.35 -9.75 -4.98
C SER A 48 1.03 -8.25 -4.96
N GLY A 49 0.67 -7.70 -6.12
CA GLY A 49 0.30 -6.29 -6.25
C GLY A 49 -0.95 -5.89 -5.47
N HIS A 50 -1.95 -6.76 -5.39
CA HIS A 50 -3.18 -6.48 -4.62
C HIS A 50 -2.88 -6.35 -3.13
N ALA A 51 -2.01 -7.23 -2.59
CA ALA A 51 -1.57 -7.13 -1.21
C ALA A 51 -0.74 -5.86 -0.98
N ALA A 52 0.16 -5.51 -1.90
CA ALA A 52 0.97 -4.30 -1.80
C ALA A 52 0.13 -3.02 -1.75
N VAL A 53 -0.81 -2.86 -2.69
CA VAL A 53 -1.69 -1.69 -2.71
C VAL A 53 -2.59 -1.64 -1.46
N ALA A 54 -3.17 -2.77 -1.05
CA ALA A 54 -4.06 -2.78 0.11
C ALA A 54 -3.34 -2.41 1.41
N PHE A 55 -2.11 -2.90 1.61
CA PHE A 55 -1.29 -2.54 2.76
C PHE A 55 -0.72 -1.10 2.67
N SER A 56 -0.47 -0.60 1.46
CA SER A 56 -0.14 0.81 1.23
C SER A 56 -1.27 1.74 1.67
N VAL A 57 -2.52 1.41 1.33
CA VAL A 57 -3.73 2.14 1.77
C VAL A 57 -3.89 2.09 3.28
N TRP A 58 -3.69 0.92 3.90
CA TRP A 58 -3.75 0.78 5.35
C TRP A 58 -2.78 1.73 6.06
N VAL A 59 -1.51 1.76 5.66
CA VAL A 59 -0.51 2.68 6.23
C VAL A 59 -0.90 4.13 5.98
N ALA A 60 -1.28 4.50 4.75
CA ALA A 60 -1.66 5.88 4.42
C ALA A 60 -2.88 6.35 5.24
N SER A 61 -3.81 5.45 5.59
CA SER A 61 -4.99 5.78 6.38
C SER A 61 -4.65 6.34 7.77
N TRP A 62 -3.52 5.92 8.36
CA TRP A 62 -3.05 6.47 9.64
C TRP A 62 -2.67 7.95 9.49
N PHE A 63 -1.90 8.28 8.46
CA PHE A 63 -1.43 9.65 8.22
C PHE A 63 -2.54 10.59 7.77
N LEU A 64 -3.55 10.08 7.06
CA LEU A 64 -4.70 10.87 6.63
C LEU A 64 -5.69 11.15 7.77
N SER A 65 -5.97 10.15 8.61
CA SER A 65 -7.07 10.24 9.58
C SER A 65 -6.62 10.42 11.03
N GLY A 66 -5.43 9.96 11.39
CA GLY A 66 -4.98 9.86 12.79
C GLY A 66 -5.88 8.98 13.69
N HIS A 67 -6.87 8.29 13.13
CA HIS A 67 -7.92 7.63 13.91
C HIS A 67 -7.65 6.12 13.99
N PRO A 68 -7.41 5.56 15.20
CA PRO A 68 -7.08 4.14 15.37
C PRO A 68 -8.14 3.19 14.79
N GLY A 69 -9.41 3.57 14.87
CA GLY A 69 -10.51 2.81 14.28
C GLY A 69 -10.43 2.68 12.75
N ILE A 70 -10.09 3.76 12.02
CA ILE A 70 -9.94 3.73 10.55
C ILE A 70 -8.72 2.87 10.18
N PHE A 71 -7.63 3.03 10.93
CA PHE A 71 -6.43 2.22 10.77
C PHE A 71 -6.71 0.72 10.95
N PHE A 72 -7.47 0.35 11.99
CA PHE A 72 -7.83 -1.05 12.21
C PHE A 72 -8.76 -1.61 11.13
N LEU A 73 -9.79 -0.87 10.73
CA LEU A 73 -10.74 -1.32 9.71
C LEU A 73 -10.05 -1.51 8.35
N THR A 74 -9.19 -0.56 7.96
CA THR A 74 -8.42 -0.68 6.72
C THR A 74 -7.38 -1.81 6.79
N PHE A 75 -6.82 -2.12 7.97
CA PHE A 75 -6.00 -3.32 8.17
C PHE A 75 -6.81 -4.61 7.90
N VAL A 76 -8.01 -4.72 8.47
CA VAL A 76 -8.89 -5.88 8.26
C VAL A 76 -9.19 -6.04 6.77
N LEU A 77 -9.52 -4.96 6.07
CA LEU A 77 -9.73 -4.97 4.62
C LEU A 77 -8.46 -5.41 3.87
N ALA A 78 -7.28 -4.91 4.25
CA ALA A 78 -6.02 -5.30 3.63
C ALA A 78 -5.73 -6.80 3.80
N VAL A 79 -6.00 -7.35 4.99
CA VAL A 79 -5.88 -8.78 5.27
C VAL A 79 -6.89 -9.60 4.46
N MET A 80 -8.14 -9.14 4.33
CA MET A 80 -9.14 -9.82 3.50
C MET A 80 -8.73 -9.87 2.02
N VAL A 81 -8.21 -8.76 1.48
CA VAL A 81 -7.67 -8.70 0.12
C VAL A 81 -6.49 -9.68 -0.02
N ALA A 82 -5.54 -9.67 0.92
CA ALA A 82 -4.40 -10.58 0.94
C ALA A 82 -4.84 -12.07 0.98
N ARG A 83 -5.76 -12.42 1.88
CA ARG A 83 -6.34 -13.78 2.01
C ARG A 83 -7.05 -14.22 0.73
N SER A 84 -7.80 -13.34 0.08
CA SER A 84 -8.50 -13.68 -1.18
C SER A 84 -7.53 -14.18 -2.26
N ARG A 85 -6.32 -13.61 -2.33
CA ARG A 85 -5.32 -13.99 -3.33
C ARG A 85 -4.74 -15.39 -3.11
N VAL A 86 -4.62 -15.78 -1.84
CA VAL A 86 -4.20 -17.13 -1.44
C VAL A 86 -5.34 -18.12 -1.65
N SER A 87 -6.55 -17.78 -1.22
CA SER A 87 -7.73 -18.66 -1.30
C SER A 87 -8.14 -18.99 -2.73
N LEU A 88 -7.92 -18.07 -3.66
CA LEU A 88 -8.18 -18.29 -5.09
C LEU A 88 -7.04 -19.04 -5.81
N GLY A 89 -5.98 -19.45 -5.08
CA GLY A 89 -4.82 -20.14 -5.65
C GLY A 89 -3.98 -19.27 -6.61
N ILE A 90 -4.14 -17.95 -6.57
CA ILE A 90 -3.48 -17.02 -7.52
C ILE A 90 -2.06 -16.70 -7.05
N HIS A 91 -1.86 -16.58 -5.73
CA HIS A 91 -0.57 -16.27 -5.11
C HIS A 91 -0.30 -17.19 -3.92
N SER A 92 0.97 -17.55 -3.69
CA SER A 92 1.36 -18.21 -2.43
C SER A 92 1.40 -17.21 -1.27
N VAL A 93 1.33 -17.72 -0.04
CA VAL A 93 1.41 -16.89 1.19
C VAL A 93 2.63 -15.97 1.15
N TRP A 94 3.78 -16.47 0.71
CA TRP A 94 5.02 -15.68 0.60
C TRP A 94 4.91 -14.53 -0.39
N GLN A 95 4.25 -14.72 -1.54
CA GLN A 95 4.08 -13.64 -2.53
C GLN A 95 3.19 -12.53 -1.98
N VAL A 96 2.20 -12.90 -1.16
CA VAL A 96 1.28 -11.98 -0.49
C VAL A 96 2.00 -11.21 0.63
N VAL A 97 2.78 -11.90 1.47
CA VAL A 97 3.58 -11.27 2.53
C VAL A 97 4.60 -10.29 1.95
N LEU A 98 5.34 -10.68 0.91
CA LEU A 98 6.29 -9.78 0.23
C LEU A 98 5.59 -8.57 -0.39
N GLY A 99 4.41 -8.76 -0.98
CA GLY A 99 3.59 -7.65 -1.46
C GLY A 99 3.19 -6.71 -0.33
N ALA A 100 2.62 -7.24 0.75
CA ALA A 100 2.20 -6.47 1.92
C ALA A 100 3.36 -5.66 2.54
N LEU A 101 4.54 -6.27 2.69
CA LEU A 101 5.75 -5.59 3.18
C LEU A 101 6.20 -4.49 2.23
N LEU A 102 6.26 -4.76 0.92
CA LEU A 102 6.64 -3.75 -0.08
C LEU A 102 5.70 -2.55 -0.02
N GLY A 103 4.39 -2.78 0.01
CA GLY A 103 3.38 -1.73 0.10
C GLY A 103 3.51 -0.91 1.38
N SER A 104 3.61 -1.58 2.53
CA SER A 104 3.69 -0.90 3.84
C SER A 104 4.97 -0.08 3.96
N LEU A 105 6.12 -0.67 3.62
CA LEU A 105 7.42 -0.03 3.78
C LEU A 105 7.62 1.12 2.78
N ALA A 106 7.16 0.98 1.55
CA ALA A 106 7.23 2.07 0.57
C ALA A 106 6.38 3.27 1.01
N THR A 107 5.16 3.04 1.51
CA THR A 107 4.33 4.13 2.06
C THR A 107 4.99 4.76 3.28
N LEU A 108 5.48 3.97 4.23
CA LEU A 108 6.20 4.49 5.41
C LEU A 108 7.43 5.31 5.01
N ALA A 109 8.17 4.89 3.98
CA ALA A 109 9.33 5.63 3.49
C ALA A 109 8.92 6.97 2.87
N VAL A 110 7.84 7.01 2.07
CA VAL A 110 7.35 8.28 1.49
C VAL A 110 6.94 9.25 2.59
N PHE A 111 6.12 8.82 3.55
CA PHE A 111 5.68 9.68 4.65
C PHE A 111 6.82 10.05 5.60
N GLY A 112 7.76 9.15 5.87
CA GLY A 112 8.90 9.43 6.76
C GLY A 112 9.95 10.36 6.16
N LEU A 113 10.06 10.44 4.83
CA LEU A 113 11.03 11.30 4.13
C LEU A 113 10.47 12.67 3.74
N PHE A 114 9.16 12.76 3.52
CA PHE A 114 8.53 13.95 2.93
C PHE A 114 7.34 14.50 3.73
N GLY A 115 6.92 13.83 4.80
CA GLY A 115 5.81 14.24 5.66
C GLY A 115 6.23 15.03 6.90
#